data_AF-A0A953ACC0-F1
#
_entry.id   AF-A0A953ACC0-F1
#
_cell.length_a   1.000
_cell.length_b   1.000
_cell.length_c   1.000
_cell.angle_alpha   90.00
_cell.angle_beta   90.00
_cell.angle_gamma   90.00
#
_symmetry.space_group_name_H-M   'P 1'
#
loop_
_entity.id
_entity.type
_entity.pdbx_description
1 polymer ?
#
loop_
_entity_poly.entity_id
_entity_poly.type
_entity_poly.pdbx_seq_one_letter_code
_entity_poly.pdbx_strand_id
1 'polypeptide(L)'
;MFEERMQEDSPARPEKAVEQEHLIDELASAEDRWLTVSQAARVSGQSEATIERWINQGLLPVQRRSLESNNAVRLVRASDLALLNASAALSSTAVQAPAPALHTQAEERDHCSQQEQPGSDPTRDVDLVSPELFSHEVAALRRLIREQALRQHEALERLRSRLEARLQQQQEAATQQRLAVDEALTRLQTSFEDEIAALQIQTSTRQTELEQQLEELTTNLQRIHDQWQHTLTLLRQQIDALTTHVQQEVEAQEQLTREVLHLTTQLAEQRIQQEQMTHTVGQLTQQLTFLTAQVAEQRQRLEQQHERQDQYGLQMSRLERELEDHRQDQQEAQQEVLGVLAGQQEQLGNLLLRLNEQTQRYELLSQLYLNVEQQQGEHERQLRRLYRLLEHFSPSPPSVGFSGHDDLL
;
A
#
# COMPACT_ATOMS: atom_id res chain seq x y z
N MET A 1 14.84 12.72 -21.58
CA MET A 1 16.22 12.22 -21.73
C MET A 1 16.29 10.91 -20.97
N PHE A 2 15.81 9.83 -21.60
CA PHE A 2 15.91 8.47 -21.08
C PHE A 2 17.04 7.80 -21.85
N GLU A 3 18.12 7.44 -21.17
CA GLU A 3 19.20 6.64 -21.72
C GLU A 3 18.73 5.18 -21.79
N GLU A 4 18.19 4.79 -22.94
CA GLU A 4 18.13 3.39 -23.36
C GLU A 4 19.56 2.92 -23.64
N ARG A 5 20.15 2.21 -22.67
CA ARG A 5 21.33 1.40 -22.92
C ARG A 5 20.93 0.20 -23.75
N MET A 6 21.12 0.33 -25.06
CA MET A 6 21.25 -0.78 -26.01
C MET A 6 22.28 -1.78 -25.46
N GLN A 7 21.78 -2.91 -24.98
CA GLN A 7 22.58 -4.06 -24.60
C GLN A 7 22.80 -4.86 -25.89
N GLU A 8 23.98 -4.68 -26.49
CA GLU A 8 24.40 -5.40 -27.69
C GLU A 8 24.40 -6.91 -27.42
N ASP A 9 23.62 -7.62 -28.23
CA ASP A 9 23.57 -9.08 -28.31
C ASP A 9 24.97 -9.64 -28.55
N SER A 10 25.56 -10.19 -27.49
CA SER A 10 26.66 -11.15 -27.61
C SER A 10 26.11 -12.42 -28.27
N PRO A 11 26.75 -12.97 -29.33
CA PRO A 11 26.25 -14.17 -29.98
C PRO A 11 26.17 -15.31 -28.97
N ALA A 12 25.00 -15.91 -28.86
CA ALA A 12 24.68 -17.01 -27.96
C ALA A 12 25.79 -18.07 -28.01
N ARG A 13 26.48 -18.24 -26.87
CA ARG A 13 27.49 -19.28 -26.71
C ARG A 13 26.79 -20.63 -26.84
N PRO A 14 27.34 -21.61 -27.58
CA PRO A 14 26.77 -22.94 -27.61
C PRO A 14 26.84 -23.54 -26.20
N GLU A 15 25.71 -24.00 -25.67
CA GLU A 15 25.56 -24.55 -24.30
C GLU A 15 26.63 -25.62 -23.98
N LYS A 16 27.05 -26.38 -24.99
CA LYS A 16 28.13 -27.38 -24.91
C LYS A 16 29.50 -26.81 -24.50
N ALA A 17 29.78 -25.55 -24.82
CA ALA A 17 31.03 -24.90 -24.42
C ALA A 17 30.99 -24.48 -22.94
N VAL A 18 29.82 -24.12 -22.43
CA VAL A 18 29.63 -23.75 -21.01
C VAL A 18 29.70 -24.99 -20.12
N GLU A 19 29.12 -26.10 -20.55
CA GLU A 19 29.22 -27.39 -19.85
C GLU A 19 30.67 -27.92 -19.82
N GLN A 20 31.42 -27.75 -20.92
CA GLN A 20 32.85 -28.10 -20.94
C GLN A 20 33.68 -27.20 -20.02
N GLU A 21 33.39 -25.90 -19.94
CA GLU A 21 34.06 -24.98 -19.01
C GLU A 21 33.81 -25.37 -17.55
N HIS A 22 32.58 -25.80 -17.20
CA HIS A 22 32.25 -26.29 -15.85
C HIS A 22 32.96 -27.60 -15.49
N LEU A 23 32.99 -28.59 -16.40
CA LEU A 23 33.73 -29.84 -16.19
C LEU A 23 35.24 -29.60 -16.08
N ILE A 24 35.76 -28.61 -16.79
CA ILE A 24 37.14 -28.19 -16.66
C ILE A 24 37.36 -27.63 -15.24
N ASP A 25 36.55 -26.69 -14.75
CA ASP A 25 36.73 -26.12 -13.41
C ASP A 25 36.59 -27.16 -12.27
N GLU A 26 35.76 -28.21 -12.42
CA GLU A 26 35.64 -29.30 -11.45
C GLU A 26 36.88 -30.21 -11.37
N LEU A 27 37.64 -30.34 -12.46
CA LEU A 27 38.88 -31.11 -12.49
C LEU A 27 40.10 -30.32 -11.98
N ALA A 28 39.95 -29.02 -11.69
CA ALA A 28 41.04 -28.20 -11.17
C ALA A 28 41.24 -28.46 -9.67
N SER A 29 42.43 -28.93 -9.29
CA SER A 29 42.79 -28.97 -7.87
C SER A 29 42.92 -27.53 -7.32
N ALA A 30 42.66 -27.31 -6.03
CA ALA A 30 42.67 -25.96 -5.43
C ALA A 30 44.04 -25.24 -5.52
N GLU A 31 45.10 -25.96 -5.86
CA GLU A 31 46.47 -25.45 -6.02
C GLU A 31 46.86 -25.26 -7.50
N ASP A 32 45.98 -25.58 -8.45
CA ASP A 32 46.28 -25.50 -9.88
C ASP A 32 46.26 -24.07 -10.40
N ARG A 33 47.43 -23.63 -10.87
CA ARG A 33 47.63 -22.31 -11.44
C ARG A 33 47.27 -22.32 -12.93
N TRP A 34 46.36 -21.43 -13.32
CA TRP A 34 46.07 -21.14 -14.72
C TRP A 34 47.15 -20.22 -15.32
N LEU A 35 47.73 -20.63 -16.45
CA LEU A 35 48.84 -19.95 -17.12
C LEU A 35 48.41 -19.48 -18.50
N THR A 36 48.88 -18.30 -18.93
CA THR A 36 48.74 -17.88 -20.33
C THR A 36 49.63 -18.75 -21.23
N VAL A 37 49.33 -18.83 -22.52
CA VAL A 37 50.16 -19.58 -23.51
C VAL A 37 51.65 -19.21 -23.41
N SER A 38 51.97 -17.92 -23.28
CA SER A 38 53.35 -17.45 -23.09
C SER A 38 53.97 -17.86 -21.75
N GLN A 39 53.19 -17.88 -20.67
CA GLN A 39 53.67 -18.37 -19.37
C GLN A 39 53.88 -19.88 -19.39
N ALA A 40 52.97 -20.62 -20.03
CA ALA A 40 53.08 -22.06 -20.24
C ALA A 40 54.34 -22.41 -21.04
N ALA A 41 54.67 -21.66 -22.08
CA ALA A 41 55.90 -21.82 -22.86
C ALA A 41 57.16 -21.66 -22.00
N ARG A 42 57.18 -20.64 -21.14
CA ARG A 42 58.30 -20.41 -20.22
C ARG A 42 58.46 -21.50 -19.17
N VAL A 43 57.34 -21.99 -18.62
CA VAL A 43 57.35 -23.04 -17.57
C VAL A 43 57.71 -24.41 -18.14
N SER A 44 57.25 -24.72 -19.37
CA SER A 44 57.51 -26.00 -20.04
C SER A 44 58.84 -26.06 -20.78
N GLY A 45 59.47 -24.91 -21.06
CA GLY A 45 60.62 -24.83 -21.96
C GLY A 45 60.30 -25.09 -23.43
N GLN A 46 59.01 -25.16 -23.80
CA GLN A 46 58.54 -25.38 -25.16
C GLN A 46 58.25 -24.05 -25.87
N SER A 47 58.25 -24.06 -27.22
CA SER A 47 57.84 -22.87 -27.98
C SER A 47 56.33 -22.63 -27.88
N GLU A 48 55.91 -21.37 -27.92
CA GLU A 48 54.49 -20.98 -27.88
C GLU A 48 53.68 -21.68 -28.98
N ALA A 49 54.25 -21.81 -30.18
CA ALA A 49 53.62 -22.52 -31.31
C ALA A 49 53.35 -24.01 -31.03
N THR A 50 54.17 -24.66 -30.21
CA THR A 50 53.98 -26.07 -29.82
C THR A 50 52.81 -26.21 -28.87
N ILE A 51 52.68 -25.27 -27.93
CA ILE A 51 51.56 -25.22 -26.99
C ILE A 51 50.25 -24.92 -27.73
N GLU A 52 50.27 -23.96 -28.67
CA GLU A 52 49.11 -23.69 -29.51
C GLU A 52 48.70 -24.91 -30.36
N ARG A 53 49.67 -25.68 -30.84
CA ARG A 53 49.40 -26.93 -31.55
C ARG A 53 48.72 -27.96 -30.64
N TRP A 54 49.18 -28.14 -29.40
CA TRP A 54 48.53 -29.05 -28.44
C TRP A 54 47.11 -28.62 -28.08
N ILE A 55 46.89 -27.30 -27.93
CA ILE A 55 45.56 -26.73 -27.73
C ILE A 55 44.65 -27.03 -28.93
N ASN A 56 45.11 -26.81 -30.15
CA ASN A 56 44.32 -27.03 -31.36
C ASN A 56 44.05 -28.53 -31.62
N GLN A 57 44.92 -29.41 -31.11
CA GLN A 57 44.74 -30.86 -31.13
C GLN A 57 43.81 -31.37 -30.01
N GLY A 58 43.36 -30.49 -29.10
CA GLY A 58 42.50 -30.85 -27.98
C GLY A 58 43.21 -31.63 -26.87
N LEU A 59 44.55 -31.63 -26.86
CA LEU A 59 45.36 -32.34 -25.85
C LEU A 59 45.48 -31.56 -24.54
N LEU A 60 45.23 -30.25 -24.57
CA LEU A 60 45.21 -29.39 -23.41
C LEU A 60 43.81 -28.78 -23.23
N PRO A 61 43.18 -28.93 -22.06
CA PRO A 61 41.96 -28.20 -21.76
C PRO A 61 42.30 -26.70 -21.63
N VAL A 62 41.46 -25.87 -22.26
CA VAL A 62 41.68 -24.41 -22.33
C VAL A 62 40.48 -23.68 -21.79
N GLN A 63 40.71 -22.83 -20.81
CA GLN A 63 39.73 -21.86 -20.33
C GLN A 63 39.88 -20.56 -21.13
N ARG A 64 38.80 -20.08 -21.73
CA ARG A 64 38.80 -18.83 -22.49
C ARG A 64 38.28 -17.71 -21.61
N ARG A 65 39.16 -16.81 -21.17
CA ARG A 65 38.76 -15.63 -20.40
C ARG A 65 38.69 -14.41 -21.32
N SER A 66 37.50 -13.87 -21.52
CA SER A 66 37.32 -12.59 -22.19
C SER A 66 37.67 -11.47 -21.20
N LEU A 67 38.79 -10.79 -21.43
CA LEU A 67 39.04 -9.47 -20.85
C LEU A 67 38.28 -8.43 -21.70
N GLU A 68 37.83 -7.35 -21.07
CA GLU A 68 36.87 -6.32 -21.55
C GLU A 68 37.22 -5.61 -22.90
N SER A 69 38.25 -6.05 -23.61
CA SER A 69 38.68 -5.53 -24.90
C SER A 69 38.99 -6.67 -25.89
N ASN A 70 37.96 -7.27 -26.50
CA ASN A 70 37.97 -8.19 -27.67
C ASN A 70 39.05 -9.30 -27.83
N ASN A 71 39.96 -9.46 -26.88
CA ASN A 71 41.05 -10.43 -26.90
C ASN A 71 40.73 -11.50 -25.86
N ALA A 72 40.18 -12.61 -26.35
CA ALA A 72 40.00 -13.80 -25.54
C ALA A 72 41.38 -14.42 -25.25
N VAL A 73 41.81 -14.32 -23.99
CA VAL A 73 43.06 -14.94 -23.55
C VAL A 73 42.80 -16.42 -23.26
N ARG A 74 43.58 -17.29 -23.89
CA ARG A 74 43.56 -18.74 -23.66
C ARG A 74 44.44 -19.06 -22.45
N LEU A 75 43.83 -19.65 -21.42
CA LEU A 75 44.49 -20.09 -20.20
C LEU A 75 44.58 -21.61 -20.20
N VAL A 76 45.75 -22.13 -19.84
CA VAL A 76 46.06 -23.56 -19.75
C VAL A 76 46.42 -23.89 -18.31
N ARG A 77 46.01 -25.06 -17.84
CA ARG A 77 46.32 -25.52 -16.49
C ARG A 77 47.77 -26.01 -16.37
N ALA A 78 48.44 -25.67 -15.26
CA ALA A 78 49.82 -26.07 -15.02
C ALA A 78 50.02 -27.59 -14.85
N SER A 79 49.09 -28.29 -14.20
CA SER A 79 49.14 -29.75 -14.01
C SER A 79 49.08 -30.53 -15.33
N ASP A 80 48.17 -30.16 -16.22
CA ASP A 80 48.05 -30.80 -17.54
C ASP A 80 49.28 -30.58 -18.41
N LEU A 81 49.91 -29.40 -18.29
CA LEU A 81 51.20 -29.12 -18.94
C LEU A 81 52.33 -29.99 -18.38
N ALA A 82 52.36 -30.25 -17.08
CA ALA A 82 53.36 -31.12 -16.48
C ALA A 82 53.22 -32.57 -16.97
N LEU A 83 51.99 -33.07 -17.10
CA LEU A 83 51.71 -34.41 -17.63
C LEU A 83 52.15 -34.55 -19.10
N LEU A 84 51.82 -33.56 -19.95
CA LEU A 84 52.25 -33.60 -21.34
C LEU A 84 53.77 -33.45 -21.49
N ASN A 85 54.42 -32.61 -20.69
CA ASN A 85 55.88 -32.54 -20.71
C ASN A 85 56.54 -33.83 -20.24
N ALA A 86 55.99 -34.51 -19.23
CA ALA A 86 56.46 -35.82 -18.81
C ALA A 86 56.32 -36.85 -19.96
N SER A 87 55.19 -36.83 -20.68
CA SER A 87 54.96 -37.70 -21.84
C SER A 87 55.86 -37.38 -23.04
N ALA A 88 56.14 -36.09 -23.29
CA ALA A 88 57.04 -35.63 -24.33
C ALA A 88 58.51 -35.93 -23.98
N ALA A 89 58.89 -35.85 -22.70
CA ALA A 89 60.21 -36.23 -22.20
C ALA A 89 60.44 -37.75 -22.29
N LEU A 90 59.40 -38.56 -22.04
CA LEU A 90 59.43 -40.02 -22.25
C LEU A 90 59.56 -40.37 -23.74
N SER A 91 58.96 -39.57 -24.62
CA SER A 91 59.06 -39.74 -26.07
C SER A 91 60.42 -39.31 -26.64
N SER A 92 61.12 -38.37 -25.99
CA SER A 92 62.47 -37.94 -26.39
C SER A 92 63.60 -38.76 -25.76
N THR A 93 63.35 -39.47 -24.64
CA THR A 93 64.34 -40.37 -24.01
C THR A 93 64.30 -41.81 -24.53
N ALA A 94 63.31 -42.18 -25.35
CA ALA A 94 63.22 -43.50 -25.98
C ALA A 94 64.21 -43.73 -27.15
N VAL A 95 65.05 -42.73 -27.50
CA VAL A 95 66.18 -42.90 -28.44
C VAL A 95 67.45 -42.34 -27.82
N GLN A 96 67.84 -42.87 -26.66
CA GLN A 96 69.25 -42.90 -26.24
C GLN A 96 69.41 -44.06 -25.25
N ALA A 97 69.48 -45.26 -25.80
CA ALA A 97 70.07 -46.39 -25.09
C ALA A 97 71.57 -46.08 -24.92
N PRO A 98 72.08 -45.94 -23.68
CA PRO A 98 73.52 -46.08 -23.47
C PRO A 98 73.82 -47.57 -23.66
N ALA A 99 74.51 -47.91 -24.74
CA ALA A 99 75.13 -49.21 -24.88
C ALA A 99 76.06 -49.44 -23.68
N PRO A 100 75.89 -50.49 -22.87
CA PRO A 100 76.94 -50.89 -21.96
C PRO A 100 78.05 -51.51 -22.81
N ALA A 101 79.17 -50.79 -22.84
CA ALA A 101 80.44 -51.24 -23.35
C ALA A 101 80.84 -52.57 -22.67
N LEU A 102 80.91 -53.65 -23.44
CA LEU A 102 81.79 -54.78 -23.15
C LEU A 102 83.09 -54.53 -23.90
N HIS A 103 83.95 -53.69 -23.35
CA HIS A 103 85.35 -53.66 -23.73
C HIS A 103 86.20 -53.13 -22.60
N THR A 104 87.46 -53.55 -22.65
CA THR A 104 88.58 -53.30 -21.74
C THR A 104 88.56 -54.21 -20.51
N GLN A 105 89.62 -54.94 -20.21
CA GLN A 105 91.01 -54.88 -20.67
C GLN A 105 91.68 -56.17 -20.17
N ALA A 106 92.49 -56.84 -20.99
CA ALA A 106 93.94 -56.65 -21.01
C ALA A 106 94.59 -57.30 -19.77
N GLU A 107 95.74 -57.94 -19.83
CA GLU A 107 96.84 -57.92 -20.78
C GLU A 107 97.76 -59.04 -20.24
N GLU A 108 98.33 -59.87 -21.10
CA GLU A 108 99.74 -59.71 -21.50
C GLU A 108 100.69 -59.86 -20.32
N ARG A 109 101.46 -60.94 -20.30
CA ARG A 109 102.87 -60.98 -20.79
C ARG A 109 103.68 -61.48 -19.57
N ASP A 110 104.77 -62.22 -19.65
CA ASP A 110 105.74 -62.41 -20.69
C ASP A 110 106.67 -63.58 -20.28
N HIS A 111 107.20 -64.27 -21.30
CA HIS A 111 108.61 -64.61 -21.49
C HIS A 111 109.44 -65.16 -20.30
N CYS A 112 109.89 -66.41 -20.45
CA CYS A 112 111.31 -66.75 -20.69
C CYS A 112 111.40 -68.28 -20.82
N SER A 113 111.96 -68.81 -21.91
CA SER A 113 113.40 -69.15 -22.02
C SER A 113 113.76 -70.26 -21.03
N GLN A 114 114.39 -71.39 -21.35
CA GLN A 114 115.36 -71.76 -22.37
C GLN A 114 115.54 -73.29 -22.15
N GLN A 115 115.73 -74.12 -23.18
CA GLN A 115 117.06 -74.50 -23.67
C GLN A 115 117.87 -75.15 -22.52
N GLU A 116 118.22 -76.44 -22.57
CA GLU A 116 119.32 -76.94 -23.38
C GLU A 116 119.29 -78.48 -23.51
N GLN A 117 119.45 -78.95 -24.75
CA GLN A 117 120.12 -80.21 -25.13
C GLN A 117 121.58 -80.20 -24.60
N PRO A 118 122.28 -81.34 -24.38
CA PRO A 118 122.77 -82.23 -25.46
C PRO A 118 122.75 -83.73 -25.06
N GLY A 119 122.84 -84.74 -25.92
CA GLY A 119 123.68 -84.89 -27.10
C GLY A 119 125.06 -85.46 -26.69
N SER A 120 125.23 -86.79 -26.70
CA SER A 120 126.46 -87.50 -27.10
C SER A 120 126.44 -88.96 -26.67
N ASP A 121 126.51 -89.86 -27.66
CA ASP A 121 127.22 -91.13 -27.51
C ASP A 121 128.68 -90.84 -27.15
N PRO A 122 129.29 -91.66 -26.28
CA PRO A 122 130.47 -92.35 -26.73
C PRO A 122 130.51 -93.85 -26.37
N THR A 123 131.32 -94.51 -27.19
CA THR A 123 131.75 -95.90 -27.21
C THR A 123 132.48 -96.38 -25.94
N ARG A 124 132.66 -97.72 -25.90
CA ARG A 124 133.60 -98.56 -25.10
C ARG A 124 133.07 -99.01 -23.74
N ASP A 125 132.84 -100.32 -23.57
CA ASP A 125 133.87 -101.32 -23.22
C ASP A 125 134.69 -100.89 -22.00
N VAL A 126 134.48 -101.58 -20.87
CA VAL A 126 135.51 -102.10 -19.95
C VAL A 126 134.84 -102.61 -18.64
N ASP A 127 135.10 -103.88 -18.38
CA ASP A 127 135.35 -104.58 -17.12
C ASP A 127 134.28 -104.76 -16.03
N LEU A 128 133.75 -106.00 -16.03
CA LEU A 128 133.90 -107.00 -14.95
C LEU A 128 133.89 -106.48 -13.51
N VAL A 129 132.71 -106.45 -12.89
CA VAL A 129 132.58 -106.64 -11.43
C VAL A 129 131.34 -107.47 -11.09
N SER A 130 131.60 -108.68 -10.61
CA SER A 130 130.85 -109.56 -9.69
C SER A 130 129.30 -109.54 -9.63
N PRO A 131 128.61 -110.67 -9.95
CA PRO A 131 127.15 -110.78 -10.03
C PRO A 131 126.38 -110.89 -8.69
N GLU A 132 127.05 -110.84 -7.53
CA GLU A 132 126.37 -111.01 -6.23
C GLU A 132 125.90 -109.69 -5.60
N LEU A 133 126.55 -108.56 -5.90
CA LEU A 133 126.16 -107.22 -5.41
C LEU A 133 124.96 -106.63 -6.18
N PHE A 134 124.86 -106.90 -7.49
CA PHE A 134 123.73 -106.47 -8.33
C PHE A 134 122.39 -107.02 -7.83
N SER A 135 122.35 -108.24 -7.29
CA SER A 135 121.12 -108.81 -6.74
C SER A 135 120.62 -108.03 -5.51
N HIS A 136 121.54 -107.55 -4.67
CA HIS A 136 121.24 -106.79 -3.45
C HIS A 136 120.90 -105.34 -3.76
N GLU A 137 121.62 -104.70 -4.69
CA GLU A 137 121.33 -103.35 -5.16
C GLU A 137 120.00 -103.29 -5.92
N VAL A 138 119.70 -104.27 -6.78
CA VAL A 138 118.38 -104.38 -7.43
C VAL A 138 117.29 -104.66 -6.40
N ALA A 139 117.54 -105.44 -5.34
CA ALA A 139 116.58 -105.63 -4.26
C ALA A 139 116.38 -104.36 -3.41
N ALA A 140 117.44 -103.59 -3.15
CA ALA A 140 117.38 -102.30 -2.45
C ALA A 140 116.65 -101.24 -3.27
N LEU A 141 116.91 -101.16 -4.58
CA LEU A 141 116.17 -100.31 -5.51
C LEU A 141 114.70 -100.72 -5.58
N ARG A 142 114.39 -102.02 -5.63
CA ARG A 142 112.99 -102.50 -5.57
C ARG A 142 112.31 -102.13 -4.25
N ARG A 143 113.02 -102.10 -3.12
CA ARG A 143 112.48 -101.62 -1.83
C ARG A 143 112.25 -100.12 -1.85
N LEU A 144 113.22 -99.33 -2.32
CA LEU A 144 113.08 -97.88 -2.45
C LEU A 144 111.95 -97.48 -3.41
N ILE A 145 111.77 -98.18 -4.53
CA ILE A 145 110.66 -97.96 -5.45
C ILE A 145 109.32 -98.28 -4.78
N ARG A 146 109.23 -99.36 -3.99
CA ARG A 146 108.01 -99.67 -3.23
C ARG A 146 107.73 -98.62 -2.16
N GLU A 147 108.74 -98.19 -1.42
CA GLU A 147 108.62 -97.13 -0.41
C GLU A 147 108.21 -95.79 -1.05
N GLN A 148 108.78 -95.46 -2.21
CA GLN A 148 108.41 -94.28 -2.98
C GLN A 148 106.97 -94.38 -3.50
N ALA A 149 106.55 -95.54 -4.01
CA ALA A 149 105.18 -95.78 -4.44
C ALA A 149 104.19 -95.69 -3.27
N LEU A 150 104.54 -96.20 -2.08
CA LEU A 150 103.73 -96.05 -0.87
C LEU A 150 103.61 -94.59 -0.44
N ARG A 151 104.72 -93.83 -0.41
CA ARG A 151 104.68 -92.40 -0.09
C ARG A 151 103.86 -91.59 -1.10
N GLN A 152 103.95 -91.93 -2.38
CA GLN A 152 103.12 -91.32 -3.41
C GLN A 152 101.65 -91.67 -3.21
N HIS A 153 101.34 -92.92 -2.87
CA HIS A 153 99.97 -93.34 -2.57
C HIS A 153 99.41 -92.60 -1.35
N GLU A 154 100.15 -92.52 -0.24
CA GLU A 154 99.76 -91.75 0.94
C GLU A 154 99.60 -90.25 0.64
N ALA A 155 100.46 -89.67 -0.19
CA ALA A 155 100.34 -88.28 -0.60
C ALA A 155 99.07 -88.06 -1.45
N LEU A 156 98.76 -88.97 -2.36
CA LEU A 156 97.54 -88.94 -3.16
C LEU A 156 96.29 -89.13 -2.29
N GLU A 157 96.33 -90.02 -1.30
CA GLU A 157 95.23 -90.19 -0.34
C GLU A 157 95.01 -88.95 0.53
N ARG A 158 96.08 -88.30 1.00
CA ARG A 158 96.00 -87.02 1.73
C ARG A 158 95.45 -85.90 0.85
N LEU A 159 95.85 -85.85 -0.43
CA LEU A 159 95.31 -84.87 -1.37
C LEU A 159 93.84 -85.15 -1.68
N ARG A 160 93.47 -86.42 -1.87
CA ARG A 160 92.09 -86.85 -2.09
C ARG A 160 91.20 -86.49 -0.90
N SER A 161 91.61 -86.81 0.33
CA SER A 161 90.83 -86.47 1.53
C SER A 161 90.73 -84.95 1.74
N ARG A 162 91.79 -84.19 1.42
CA ARG A 162 91.73 -82.72 1.47
C ARG A 162 90.80 -82.13 0.40
N LEU A 163 90.77 -82.70 -0.80
CA LEU A 163 89.84 -82.28 -1.86
C LEU A 163 88.40 -82.65 -1.50
N GLU A 164 88.17 -83.85 -0.97
CA GLU A 164 86.86 -84.30 -0.48
C GLU A 164 86.35 -83.38 0.65
N ALA A 165 87.20 -83.06 1.64
CA ALA A 165 86.86 -82.13 2.72
C ALA A 165 86.58 -80.70 2.21
N ARG A 166 87.35 -80.20 1.24
CA ARG A 166 87.09 -78.89 0.61
C ARG A 166 85.77 -78.89 -0.15
N LEU A 167 85.47 -79.96 -0.87
CA LEU A 167 84.23 -80.11 -1.62
C LEU A 167 83.03 -80.20 -0.67
N GLN A 168 83.13 -80.96 0.41
CA GLN A 168 82.12 -81.01 1.49
C GLN A 168 81.91 -79.62 2.11
N GLN A 169 82.99 -78.92 2.48
CA GLN A 169 82.90 -77.57 3.02
C GLN A 169 82.24 -76.59 2.05
N GLN A 170 82.56 -76.68 0.75
CA GLN A 170 81.91 -75.86 -0.28
C GLN A 170 80.42 -76.18 -0.43
N GLN A 171 80.05 -77.47 -0.37
CA GLN A 171 78.66 -77.88 -0.39
C GLN A 171 77.89 -77.37 0.83
N GLU A 172 78.46 -77.51 2.04
CA GLU A 172 77.88 -77.00 3.28
C GLU A 172 77.69 -75.48 3.22
N ALA A 173 78.72 -74.74 2.82
CA ALA A 173 78.63 -73.28 2.65
C ALA A 173 77.55 -72.88 1.63
N ALA A 174 77.45 -73.60 0.50
CA ALA A 174 76.40 -73.35 -0.48
C ALA A 174 75.00 -73.66 0.06
N THR A 175 74.84 -74.73 0.85
CA THR A 175 73.54 -75.04 1.49
C THR A 175 73.16 -74.00 2.54
N GLN A 176 74.11 -73.51 3.33
CA GLN A 176 73.87 -72.43 4.30
C GLN A 176 73.48 -71.13 3.60
N GLN A 177 74.15 -70.78 2.50
CA GLN A 177 73.79 -69.62 1.69
C GLN A 177 72.39 -69.75 1.11
N ARG A 178 72.00 -70.92 0.60
CA ARG A 178 70.63 -71.18 0.10
C ARG A 178 69.60 -71.00 1.20
N LEU A 179 69.80 -71.61 2.37
CA LEU A 179 68.90 -71.47 3.51
C LEU A 179 68.78 -70.02 3.96
N ALA A 180 69.89 -69.27 4.02
CA ALA A 180 69.86 -67.85 4.38
C ALA A 180 69.08 -67.00 3.36
N VAL A 181 69.20 -67.30 2.07
CA VAL A 181 68.41 -66.64 1.02
C VAL A 181 66.93 -67.01 1.12
N ASP A 182 66.61 -68.28 1.35
CA ASP A 182 65.22 -68.74 1.52
C ASP A 182 64.57 -68.11 2.77
N GLU A 183 65.31 -67.99 3.87
CA GLU A 183 64.87 -67.26 5.07
C GLU A 183 64.66 -65.77 4.79
N ALA A 184 65.54 -65.13 4.02
CA ALA A 184 65.38 -63.72 3.65
C ALA A 184 64.17 -63.52 2.73
N LEU A 185 63.96 -64.42 1.77
CA LEU A 185 62.82 -64.39 0.86
C LEU A 185 61.50 -64.60 1.60
N THR A 186 61.43 -65.56 2.51
CA THR A 186 60.21 -65.81 3.31
C THR A 186 59.89 -64.62 4.22
N ARG A 187 60.88 -64.00 4.87
CA ARG A 187 60.68 -62.77 5.66
C ARG A 187 60.14 -61.61 4.83
N LEU A 188 60.69 -61.44 3.62
CA LEU A 188 60.26 -60.40 2.69
C LEU A 188 58.87 -60.69 2.12
N GLN A 189 58.52 -61.96 1.87
CA GLN A 189 57.17 -62.37 1.50
C GLN A 189 56.18 -62.05 2.60
N THR A 190 56.45 -62.45 3.85
CA THR A 190 55.55 -62.15 4.97
C THR A 190 55.42 -60.66 5.23
N SER A 191 56.49 -59.87 5.09
CA SER A 191 56.38 -58.42 5.27
C SER A 191 55.51 -57.77 4.20
N PHE A 192 55.60 -58.22 2.93
CA PHE A 192 54.71 -57.72 1.88
C PHE A 192 53.26 -58.19 2.07
N GLU A 193 53.04 -59.42 2.53
CA GLU A 193 51.70 -59.91 2.87
C GLU A 193 51.08 -59.06 4.00
N ASP A 194 51.85 -58.74 5.04
CA ASP A 194 51.42 -57.88 6.14
C ASP A 194 51.14 -56.43 5.68
N GLU A 195 52.00 -55.87 4.82
CA GLU A 195 51.79 -54.53 4.23
C GLU A 195 50.54 -54.49 3.34
N ILE A 196 50.33 -55.51 2.51
CA ILE A 196 49.13 -55.62 1.67
C ILE A 196 47.88 -55.76 2.54
N ALA A 197 47.92 -56.59 3.59
CA ALA A 197 46.80 -56.75 4.51
C ALA A 197 46.48 -55.44 5.25
N ALA A 198 47.51 -54.71 5.71
CA ALA A 198 47.34 -53.41 6.35
C ALA A 198 46.72 -52.37 5.40
N LEU A 199 47.19 -52.30 4.15
CA LEU A 199 46.62 -51.42 3.13
C LEU A 199 45.18 -51.82 2.77
N GLN A 200 44.88 -53.12 2.70
CA GLN A 200 43.51 -53.61 2.47
C GLN A 200 42.57 -53.20 3.60
N ILE A 201 43.00 -53.34 4.86
CA ILE A 201 42.22 -52.87 6.01
C ILE A 201 42.02 -51.36 5.90
N GLN A 202 43.10 -50.58 5.70
CA GLN A 202 43.02 -49.11 5.62
C GLN A 202 42.10 -48.62 4.50
N THR A 203 42.17 -49.25 3.33
CA THR A 203 41.30 -48.92 2.19
C THR A 203 39.86 -49.27 2.48
N SER A 204 39.58 -50.44 3.08
CA SER A 204 38.22 -50.82 3.47
C SER A 204 37.64 -49.91 4.55
N THR A 205 38.41 -49.51 5.57
CA THR A 205 37.93 -48.59 6.61
C THR A 205 37.61 -47.23 6.01
N ARG A 206 38.51 -46.71 5.15
CA ARG A 206 38.27 -45.45 4.46
C ARG A 206 37.06 -45.51 3.53
N GLN A 207 36.84 -46.64 2.85
CA GLN A 207 35.64 -46.85 2.03
C GLN A 207 34.38 -46.77 2.88
N THR A 208 34.33 -47.50 4.01
CA THR A 208 33.17 -47.46 4.90
C THR A 208 32.93 -46.09 5.53
N GLU A 209 33.99 -45.35 5.87
CA GLU A 209 33.89 -43.98 6.39
C GLU A 209 33.31 -43.03 5.33
N LEU A 210 33.76 -43.14 4.07
CA LEU A 210 33.23 -42.34 2.97
C LEU A 210 31.78 -42.71 2.66
N GLU A 211 31.42 -44.00 2.69
CA GLU A 211 30.04 -44.46 2.51
C GLU A 211 29.14 -43.89 3.62
N GLN A 212 29.55 -43.96 4.89
CA GLN A 212 28.82 -43.36 6.00
C GLN A 212 28.67 -41.85 5.86
N GLN A 213 29.74 -41.14 5.47
CA GLN A 213 29.66 -39.69 5.23
C GLN A 213 28.69 -39.36 4.08
N LEU A 214 28.68 -40.15 3.00
CA LEU A 214 27.73 -39.96 1.91
C LEU A 214 26.29 -40.24 2.35
N GLU A 215 26.05 -41.27 3.16
CA GLU A 215 24.73 -41.55 3.74
C GLU A 215 24.26 -40.41 4.69
N GLU A 216 25.15 -39.89 5.53
CA GLU A 216 24.86 -38.75 6.39
C GLU A 216 24.55 -37.48 5.58
N LEU A 217 25.35 -37.18 4.55
CA LEU A 217 25.12 -36.03 3.69
C LEU A 217 23.81 -36.16 2.90
N THR A 218 23.52 -37.35 2.35
CA THR A 218 22.28 -37.58 1.60
C THR A 218 21.04 -37.50 2.48
N THR A 219 21.07 -38.08 3.69
CA THR A 219 19.96 -37.97 4.64
C THR A 219 19.76 -36.54 5.14
N ASN A 220 20.84 -35.79 5.38
CA ASN A 220 20.77 -34.37 5.73
C ASN A 220 20.19 -33.53 4.59
N LEU A 221 20.61 -33.78 3.35
CA LEU A 221 20.05 -33.11 2.17
C LEU A 221 18.56 -33.42 1.99
N GLN A 222 18.14 -34.68 2.14
CA GLN A 222 16.72 -35.07 2.11
C GLN A 222 15.93 -34.37 3.20
N ARG A 223 16.43 -34.35 4.44
CA ARG A 223 15.79 -33.65 5.54
C ARG A 223 15.62 -32.17 5.27
N ILE A 224 16.66 -31.50 4.78
CA ILE A 224 16.60 -30.08 4.42
C ILE A 224 15.59 -29.87 3.29
N HIS A 225 15.59 -30.73 2.27
CA HIS A 225 14.64 -30.69 1.17
C HIS A 225 13.19 -30.79 1.67
N ASP A 226 12.89 -31.76 2.54
CA ASP A 226 11.55 -31.95 3.11
C ASP A 226 11.12 -30.76 3.97
N GLN A 227 12.05 -30.19 4.75
CA GLN A 227 11.80 -28.97 5.51
C GLN A 227 11.48 -27.79 4.61
N TRP A 228 12.22 -27.59 3.53
CA TRP A 228 11.95 -26.55 2.53
C TRP A 228 10.62 -26.78 1.82
N GLN A 229 10.29 -28.01 1.45
CA GLN A 229 8.98 -28.32 0.87
C GLN A 229 7.85 -27.97 1.85
N HIS A 230 8.00 -28.34 3.13
CA HIS A 230 7.01 -28.04 4.14
C HIS A 230 6.80 -26.53 4.33
N THR A 231 7.89 -25.75 4.45
CA THR A 231 7.79 -24.29 4.58
C THR A 231 7.17 -23.64 3.33
N LEU A 232 7.51 -24.12 2.13
CA LEU A 232 6.89 -23.66 0.89
C LEU A 232 5.38 -23.94 0.86
N THR A 233 4.95 -25.13 1.28
CA THR A 233 3.51 -25.46 1.35
C THR A 233 2.78 -24.58 2.37
N LEU A 234 3.39 -24.31 3.52
CA LEU A 234 2.81 -23.43 4.54
C LEU A 234 2.68 -21.99 4.04
N LEU A 235 3.74 -21.45 3.42
CA LEU A 235 3.70 -20.11 2.83
C LEU A 235 2.65 -20.00 1.72
N ARG A 236 2.51 -21.04 0.89
CA ARG A 236 1.47 -21.08 -0.14
C ARG A 236 0.06 -21.05 0.48
N GLN A 237 -0.18 -21.85 1.52
CA GLN A 237 -1.46 -21.82 2.24
C GLN A 237 -1.73 -20.46 2.90
N GLN A 238 -0.71 -19.80 3.45
CA GLN A 238 -0.84 -18.46 4.01
C GLN A 238 -1.16 -17.41 2.93
N ILE A 239 -0.51 -17.49 1.78
CA ILE A 239 -0.80 -16.61 0.63
C ILE A 239 -2.22 -16.84 0.14
N ASP A 240 -2.66 -18.08 0.00
CA ASP A 240 -4.03 -18.41 -0.42
C ASP A 240 -5.05 -17.88 0.60
N ALA A 241 -4.81 -18.05 1.89
CA ALA A 241 -5.68 -17.50 2.96
C ALA A 241 -5.74 -15.97 2.91
N LEU A 242 -4.60 -15.28 2.81
CA LEU A 242 -4.56 -13.82 2.69
C LEU A 242 -5.26 -13.35 1.41
N THR A 243 -5.08 -14.06 0.31
CA THR A 243 -5.74 -13.74 -0.97
C THR A 243 -7.25 -13.85 -0.84
N THR A 244 -7.76 -14.91 -0.20
CA THR A 244 -9.20 -15.04 0.06
C THR A 244 -9.73 -13.96 1.00
N HIS A 245 -8.98 -13.59 2.03
CA HIS A 245 -9.38 -12.51 2.94
C HIS A 245 -9.44 -11.16 2.22
N VAL A 246 -8.44 -10.84 1.38
CA VAL A 246 -8.45 -9.62 0.56
C VAL A 246 -9.63 -9.62 -0.41
N GLN A 247 -9.96 -10.76 -1.04
CA GLN A 247 -11.14 -10.86 -1.90
C GLN A 247 -12.44 -10.57 -1.13
N GLN A 248 -12.59 -11.10 0.08
CA GLN A 248 -13.75 -10.82 0.94
C GLN A 248 -13.84 -9.34 1.33
N GLU A 249 -12.72 -8.69 1.65
CA GLU A 249 -12.69 -7.25 1.94
C GLU A 249 -13.08 -6.42 0.72
N VAL A 250 -12.63 -6.80 -0.48
CA VAL A 250 -13.06 -6.16 -1.73
C VAL A 250 -14.57 -6.30 -1.94
N GLU A 251 -15.11 -7.51 -1.78
CA GLU A 251 -16.55 -7.75 -1.89
C GLU A 251 -17.36 -6.93 -0.86
N ALA A 252 -16.88 -6.85 0.39
CA ALA A 252 -17.49 -6.04 1.44
C ALA A 252 -17.44 -4.53 1.10
N GLN A 253 -16.31 -4.06 0.58
CA GLN A 253 -16.17 -2.67 0.11
C GLN A 253 -17.11 -2.37 -1.06
N GLU A 254 -17.26 -3.29 -2.01
CA GLU A 254 -18.22 -3.14 -3.10
C GLU A 254 -19.66 -3.03 -2.59
N GLN A 255 -20.04 -3.85 -1.60
CA GLN A 255 -21.36 -3.80 -0.97
C GLN A 255 -21.59 -2.45 -0.28
N LEU A 256 -20.64 -2.01 0.56
CA LEU A 256 -20.71 -0.70 1.20
C LEU A 256 -20.79 0.44 0.18
N THR A 257 -20.06 0.35 -0.93
CA THR A 257 -20.11 1.35 -2.00
C THR A 257 -21.51 1.40 -2.63
N ARG A 258 -22.15 0.24 -2.86
CA ARG A 258 -23.54 0.18 -3.35
C ARG A 258 -24.53 0.79 -2.36
N GLU A 259 -24.36 0.51 -1.06
CA GLU A 259 -25.20 1.08 0.00
C GLU A 259 -25.05 2.61 0.08
N VAL A 260 -23.81 3.11 0.05
CA VAL A 260 -23.54 4.56 0.02
C VAL A 260 -24.17 5.19 -1.21
N LEU A 261 -24.02 4.61 -2.40
CA LEU A 261 -24.67 5.10 -3.61
C LEU A 261 -26.20 5.16 -3.45
N HIS A 262 -26.81 4.10 -2.93
CA HIS A 262 -28.25 4.06 -2.67
C HIS A 262 -28.70 5.13 -1.66
N LEU A 263 -27.95 5.34 -0.57
CA LEU A 263 -28.25 6.41 0.39
C LEU A 263 -28.07 7.81 -0.23
N THR A 264 -27.06 8.00 -1.08
CA THR A 264 -26.85 9.28 -1.77
C THR A 264 -27.98 9.59 -2.76
N THR A 265 -28.51 8.58 -3.47
CA THR A 265 -29.69 8.76 -4.33
C THR A 265 -30.93 9.07 -3.51
N GLN A 266 -31.16 8.38 -2.39
CA GLN A 266 -32.28 8.69 -1.50
C GLN A 266 -32.20 10.11 -0.92
N LEU A 267 -31.00 10.56 -0.54
CA LEU A 267 -30.80 11.93 -0.05
C LEU A 267 -31.08 12.97 -1.15
N ALA A 268 -30.68 12.70 -2.39
CA ALA A 268 -30.99 13.56 -3.52
C ALA A 268 -32.51 13.65 -3.76
N GLU A 269 -33.23 12.53 -3.71
CA GLU A 269 -34.70 12.51 -3.81
C GLU A 269 -35.36 13.31 -2.68
N GLN A 270 -34.90 13.15 -1.43
CA GLN A 270 -35.41 13.94 -0.30
C GLN A 270 -35.14 15.44 -0.48
N ARG A 271 -33.98 15.82 -1.00
CA ARG A 271 -33.69 17.23 -1.32
C ARG A 271 -34.64 17.79 -2.35
N ILE A 272 -34.92 17.05 -3.43
CA ILE A 272 -35.89 17.46 -4.45
C ILE A 272 -37.29 17.62 -3.83
N GLN A 273 -37.70 16.71 -2.95
CA GLN A 273 -38.98 16.83 -2.23
C GLN A 273 -39.02 18.07 -1.32
N GLN A 274 -37.93 18.37 -0.61
CA GLN A 274 -37.83 19.59 0.19
C GLN A 274 -37.90 20.85 -0.67
N GLU A 275 -37.22 20.88 -1.82
CA GLU A 275 -37.30 21.98 -2.79
C GLU A 275 -38.74 22.17 -3.30
N GLN A 276 -39.46 21.10 -3.61
CA GLN A 276 -40.87 21.17 -3.99
C GLN A 276 -41.73 21.76 -2.86
N MET A 277 -41.53 21.30 -1.61
CA MET A 277 -42.24 21.83 -0.45
C MET A 277 -41.95 23.32 -0.25
N THR A 278 -40.69 23.76 -0.36
CA THR A 278 -40.36 25.19 -0.23
C THR A 278 -40.98 26.02 -1.35
N HIS A 279 -41.06 25.50 -2.58
CA HIS A 279 -41.79 26.15 -3.67
C HIS A 279 -43.29 26.28 -3.37
N THR A 280 -43.95 25.22 -2.88
CA THR A 280 -45.39 25.30 -2.52
C THR A 280 -45.64 26.27 -1.36
N VAL A 281 -44.79 26.28 -0.34
CA VAL A 281 -44.85 27.25 0.76
C VAL A 281 -44.65 28.67 0.22
N GLY A 282 -43.71 28.87 -0.71
CA GLY A 282 -43.51 30.15 -1.40
C GLY A 282 -44.77 30.62 -2.14
N GLN A 283 -45.43 29.72 -2.88
CA GLN A 283 -46.70 30.01 -3.57
C GLN A 283 -47.83 30.37 -2.58
N LEU A 284 -48.01 29.59 -1.51
CA LEU A 284 -48.99 29.88 -0.46
C LEU A 284 -48.70 31.22 0.23
N THR A 285 -47.43 31.54 0.46
CA THR A 285 -47.03 32.82 1.05
C THR A 285 -47.42 33.98 0.13
N GLN A 286 -47.21 33.86 -1.19
CA GLN A 286 -47.66 34.86 -2.16
C GLN A 286 -49.19 35.00 -2.21
N GLN A 287 -49.93 33.89 -2.10
CA GLN A 287 -51.39 33.94 -2.00
C GLN A 287 -51.86 34.63 -0.71
N LEU A 288 -51.22 34.34 0.42
CA LEU A 288 -51.50 34.98 1.69
C LEU A 288 -51.19 36.48 1.67
N THR A 289 -50.08 36.92 1.07
CA THR A 289 -49.77 38.35 0.94
C THR A 289 -50.78 39.07 0.05
N PHE A 290 -51.21 38.44 -1.06
CA PHE A 290 -52.28 38.96 -1.90
C PHE A 290 -53.60 39.11 -1.14
N LEU A 291 -54.05 38.06 -0.44
CA LEU A 291 -55.27 38.11 0.37
C LEU A 291 -55.15 39.13 1.52
N THR A 292 -53.99 39.23 2.16
CA THR A 292 -53.74 40.21 3.22
C THR A 292 -53.83 41.63 2.68
N ALA A 293 -53.26 41.90 1.51
CA ALA A 293 -53.40 43.18 0.83
C ALA A 293 -54.86 43.47 0.47
N GLN A 294 -55.60 42.48 -0.03
CA GLN A 294 -57.02 42.61 -0.34
C GLN A 294 -57.86 42.91 0.91
N VAL A 295 -57.59 42.25 2.03
CA VAL A 295 -58.26 42.53 3.32
C VAL A 295 -57.90 43.92 3.83
N ALA A 296 -56.65 44.35 3.72
CA ALA A 296 -56.24 45.70 4.08
C ALA A 296 -56.97 46.76 3.22
N GLU A 297 -57.11 46.52 1.92
CA GLU A 297 -57.87 47.40 1.03
C GLU A 297 -59.36 47.43 1.39
N GLN A 298 -59.98 46.28 1.70
CA GLN A 298 -61.36 46.23 2.17
C GLN A 298 -61.54 46.96 3.51
N ARG A 299 -60.62 46.80 4.46
CA ARG A 299 -60.61 47.55 5.72
C ARG A 299 -60.54 49.04 5.48
N GLN A 300 -59.64 49.49 4.60
CA GLN A 300 -59.53 50.91 4.24
C GLN A 300 -60.82 51.46 3.59
N ARG A 301 -61.49 50.68 2.73
CA ARG A 301 -62.78 51.06 2.15
C ARG A 301 -63.88 51.16 3.22
N LEU A 302 -63.89 50.25 4.20
CA LEU A 302 -64.82 50.31 5.33
C LEU A 302 -64.54 51.50 6.24
N GLU A 303 -63.27 51.79 6.55
CA GLU A 303 -62.85 52.98 7.29
C GLU A 303 -63.34 54.26 6.59
N GLN A 304 -63.13 54.37 5.27
CA GLN A 304 -63.67 55.50 4.49
C GLN A 304 -65.21 55.58 4.51
N GLN A 305 -65.90 54.45 4.48
CA GLN A 305 -67.37 54.43 4.62
C GLN A 305 -67.81 54.88 6.01
N HIS A 306 -67.10 54.45 7.06
CA HIS A 306 -67.36 54.85 8.43
C HIS A 306 -67.09 56.35 8.63
N GLU A 307 -65.97 56.88 8.13
CA GLU A 307 -65.67 58.32 8.14
C GLU A 307 -66.76 59.13 7.43
N ARG A 308 -67.29 58.64 6.29
CA ARG A 308 -68.42 59.30 5.61
C ARG A 308 -69.70 59.22 6.44
N GLN A 309 -69.98 58.08 7.07
CA GLN A 309 -71.11 57.93 7.99
C GLN A 309 -70.99 58.88 9.18
N ASP A 310 -69.79 59.03 9.76
CA ASP A 310 -69.52 59.97 10.84
C ASP A 310 -69.71 61.41 10.37
N GLN A 311 -69.28 61.74 9.15
CA GLN A 311 -69.56 63.05 8.53
C GLN A 311 -71.06 63.30 8.37
N TYR A 312 -71.82 62.31 7.88
CA TYR A 312 -73.28 62.40 7.80
C TYR A 312 -73.91 62.50 9.19
N GLY A 313 -73.42 61.76 10.18
CA GLY A 313 -73.84 61.84 11.57
C GLY A 313 -73.63 63.25 12.14
N LEU A 314 -72.46 63.84 11.92
CA LEU A 314 -72.17 65.23 12.30
C LEU A 314 -73.08 66.24 11.57
N GLN A 315 -73.39 66.02 10.30
CA GLN A 315 -74.34 66.86 9.55
C GLN A 315 -75.75 66.73 10.11
N MET A 316 -76.21 65.51 10.40
CA MET A 316 -77.50 65.27 11.04
C MET A 316 -77.55 65.93 12.42
N SER A 317 -76.52 65.79 13.25
CA SER A 317 -76.45 66.47 14.55
C SER A 317 -76.45 67.99 14.43
N ARG A 318 -75.88 68.57 13.36
CA ARG A 318 -75.98 70.02 13.09
C ARG A 318 -77.40 70.41 12.71
N LEU A 319 -78.04 69.67 11.80
CA LEU A 319 -79.43 69.92 11.40
C LEU A 319 -80.41 69.70 12.56
N GLU A 320 -80.20 68.70 13.40
CA GLU A 320 -80.99 68.48 14.63
C GLU A 320 -80.85 69.68 15.57
N ARG A 321 -79.63 70.20 15.74
CA ARG A 321 -79.39 71.40 16.54
C ARG A 321 -80.07 72.63 15.93
N GLU A 322 -79.99 72.83 14.62
CA GLU A 322 -80.70 73.91 13.92
C GLU A 322 -82.23 73.77 14.05
N LEU A 323 -82.77 72.55 14.04
CA LEU A 323 -84.19 72.29 14.26
C LEU A 323 -84.61 72.52 15.72
N GLU A 324 -83.74 72.19 16.68
CA GLU A 324 -83.95 72.50 18.10
C GLU A 324 -83.93 74.00 18.33
N ASP A 325 -82.97 74.73 17.75
CA ASP A 325 -82.88 76.18 17.79
C ASP A 325 -84.14 76.81 17.15
N HIS A 326 -84.56 76.36 15.97
CA HIS A 326 -85.81 76.81 15.36
C HIS A 326 -87.07 76.49 16.18
N ARG A 327 -87.09 75.36 16.89
CA ARG A 327 -88.18 75.04 17.82
C ARG A 327 -88.18 75.97 19.03
N GLN A 328 -87.01 76.32 19.55
CA GLN A 328 -86.88 77.29 20.64
C GLN A 328 -87.33 78.67 20.18
N ASP A 329 -86.87 79.15 19.01
CA ASP A 329 -87.31 80.41 18.41
C ASP A 329 -88.84 80.47 18.22
N GLN A 330 -89.44 79.37 17.75
CA GLN A 330 -90.90 79.27 17.63
C GLN A 330 -91.62 79.29 18.99
N GLN A 331 -91.05 78.67 20.02
CA GLN A 331 -91.60 78.71 21.38
C GLN A 331 -91.50 80.12 21.96
N GLU A 332 -90.39 80.83 21.74
CA GLU A 332 -90.21 82.22 22.16
C GLU A 332 -91.20 83.15 21.46
N ALA A 333 -91.36 83.03 20.13
CA ALA A 333 -92.36 83.78 19.38
C ALA A 333 -93.81 83.50 19.85
N GLN A 334 -94.11 82.26 20.23
CA GLN A 334 -95.42 81.92 20.80
C GLN A 334 -95.63 82.54 22.19
N GLN A 335 -94.58 82.62 23.02
CA GLN A 335 -94.64 83.30 24.31
C GLN A 335 -94.82 84.82 24.16
N GLU A 336 -94.18 85.43 23.16
CA GLU A 336 -94.38 86.86 22.83
C GLU A 336 -95.82 87.15 22.40
N VAL A 337 -96.41 86.31 21.55
CA VAL A 337 -97.82 86.47 21.12
C VAL A 337 -98.79 86.32 22.30
N LEU A 338 -98.53 85.39 23.22
CA LEU A 338 -99.31 85.27 24.46
C LEU A 338 -99.15 86.51 25.37
N GLY A 339 -97.96 87.10 25.42
CA GLY A 339 -97.72 88.37 26.12
C GLY A 339 -98.52 89.54 25.53
N VAL A 340 -98.59 89.64 24.20
CA VAL A 340 -99.38 90.69 23.51
C VAL A 340 -100.89 90.50 23.71
N LEU A 341 -101.38 89.26 23.75
CA LEU A 341 -102.79 88.94 24.03
C LEU A 341 -103.19 89.29 25.47
N ALA A 342 -102.30 89.07 26.45
CA ALA A 342 -102.54 89.47 27.84
C ALA A 342 -102.63 91.01 27.97
N GLY A 343 -101.79 91.75 27.24
CA GLY A 343 -101.82 93.22 27.22
C GLY A 343 -103.11 93.82 26.62
N GLN A 344 -103.76 93.11 25.68
CA GLN A 344 -105.05 93.55 25.11
C GLN A 344 -106.24 93.29 26.06
N GLN A 345 -106.18 92.28 26.93
CA GLN A 345 -107.23 92.03 27.94
C GLN A 345 -107.27 93.09 29.05
N GLU A 346 -106.12 93.62 29.47
CA GLU A 346 -106.04 94.70 30.46
C GLU A 346 -106.67 96.01 29.96
N GLN A 347 -106.58 96.29 28.65
CA GLN A 347 -107.17 97.48 28.04
C GLN A 347 -108.71 97.41 27.95
N LEU A 348 -109.28 96.20 27.80
CA LEU A 348 -110.73 95.99 27.84
C LEU A 348 -111.31 96.09 29.26
N GLY A 349 -110.56 95.70 30.29
CA GLY A 349 -110.97 95.84 31.70
C GLY A 349 -111.13 97.30 32.14
N ASN A 350 -110.24 98.18 31.68
CA ASN A 350 -110.29 99.62 32.02
C ASN A 350 -111.43 100.38 31.33
N LEU A 351 -111.86 99.95 30.14
CA LEU A 351 -113.01 100.55 29.44
C LEU A 351 -114.35 100.17 30.07
N LEU A 352 -114.46 98.96 30.64
CA LEU A 352 -115.65 98.51 31.36
C LEU A 352 -115.87 99.26 32.69
N LEU A 353 -114.79 99.65 33.39
CA LEU A 353 -114.90 100.45 34.61
C LEU A 353 -115.44 101.87 34.34
N ARG A 354 -114.99 102.50 33.25
CA ARG A 354 -115.40 103.85 32.84
C ARG A 354 -116.85 103.95 32.38
N LEU A 355 -117.40 102.87 31.82
CA LEU A 355 -118.78 102.83 31.34
C LEU A 355 -119.79 102.69 32.49
N ASN A 356 -119.40 102.02 33.58
CA ASN A 356 -120.22 101.81 34.78
C ASN A 356 -120.34 103.09 35.65
N GLU A 357 -119.28 103.90 35.71
CA GLU A 357 -119.31 105.21 36.39
C GLU A 357 -120.23 106.23 35.68
N GLN A 358 -120.40 106.13 34.35
CA GLN A 358 -121.34 106.98 33.62
C GLN A 358 -122.80 106.59 33.86
N THR A 359 -123.10 105.30 34.06
CA THR A 359 -124.47 104.83 34.29
C THR A 359 -125.03 105.29 35.64
N GLN A 360 -124.21 105.29 36.69
CA GLN A 360 -124.63 105.76 38.02
C GLN A 360 -124.89 107.29 38.07
N ARG A 361 -124.26 108.09 37.19
CA ARG A 361 -124.50 109.53 37.10
C ARG A 361 -125.84 109.87 36.43
N TYR A 362 -126.34 109.02 35.52
CA TYR A 362 -127.65 109.19 34.88
C TYR A 362 -128.82 108.80 35.79
N GLU A 363 -128.64 107.85 36.71
CA GLU A 363 -129.68 107.46 37.68
C GLU A 363 -129.93 108.52 38.77
N LEU A 364 -128.89 109.27 39.15
CA LEU A 364 -129.01 110.37 40.13
C LEU A 364 -129.70 111.61 39.54
N LEU A 365 -129.55 111.82 38.23
CA LEU A 365 -130.22 112.91 37.50
C LEU A 365 -131.72 112.65 37.30
N SER A 366 -132.11 111.38 37.08
CA SER A 366 -133.52 111.01 36.87
C SER A 366 -134.36 111.09 38.16
N GLN A 367 -133.75 110.83 39.33
CA GLN A 367 -134.41 110.96 40.63
C GLN A 367 -134.66 112.42 41.06
N LEU A 368 -133.81 113.36 40.63
CA LEU A 368 -134.01 114.79 40.88
C LEU A 368 -135.08 115.40 39.97
N TYR A 369 -135.24 114.90 38.75
CA TYR A 369 -136.28 115.35 37.82
C TYR A 369 -137.69 114.93 38.28
N LEU A 370 -137.84 113.74 38.86
CA LEU A 370 -139.12 113.21 39.34
C LEU A 370 -139.68 113.98 40.55
N ASN A 371 -138.82 114.50 41.44
CA ASN A 371 -139.23 115.29 42.60
C ASN A 371 -139.71 116.71 42.23
N VAL A 372 -139.23 117.27 41.11
CA VAL A 372 -139.65 118.60 40.63
C VAL A 372 -141.00 118.52 39.90
N GLU A 373 -141.25 117.45 39.11
CA GLU A 373 -142.56 117.21 38.50
C GLU A 373 -143.66 116.95 39.54
N GLN A 374 -143.34 116.28 40.65
CA GLN A 374 -144.31 115.95 41.68
C GLN A 374 -144.77 117.18 42.49
N GLN A 375 -143.90 118.18 42.69
CA GLN A 375 -144.27 119.44 43.34
C GLN A 375 -145.01 120.42 42.41
N GLN A 376 -144.74 120.40 41.09
CA GLN A 376 -145.50 121.20 40.13
C GLN A 376 -146.95 120.67 39.93
N GLY A 377 -147.16 119.35 40.02
CA GLY A 377 -148.48 118.74 39.94
C GLY A 377 -149.44 119.08 41.10
N GLU A 378 -148.92 119.45 42.26
CA GLU A 378 -149.74 119.84 43.43
C GLU A 378 -150.13 121.32 43.43
N HIS A 379 -149.26 122.20 42.92
CA HIS A 379 -149.56 123.62 42.72
C HIS A 379 -150.57 123.85 41.57
N GLU A 380 -150.53 123.07 40.49
CA GLU A 380 -151.53 123.15 39.42
C GLU A 380 -152.92 122.67 39.84
N ARG A 381 -153.02 121.71 40.78
CA ARG A 381 -154.33 121.23 41.30
C ARG A 381 -155.00 122.24 42.24
N GLN A 382 -154.25 123.13 42.87
CA GLN A 382 -154.78 124.22 43.69
C GLN A 382 -155.28 125.40 42.84
N LEU A 383 -154.60 125.73 41.74
CA LEU A 383 -155.03 126.78 40.80
C LEU A 383 -156.26 126.37 39.96
N ARG A 384 -156.39 125.08 39.60
CA ARG A 384 -157.55 124.56 38.86
C ARG A 384 -158.85 124.44 39.69
N ARG A 385 -158.80 124.58 41.02
CA ARG A 385 -160.00 124.67 41.89
C ARG A 385 -160.57 126.08 41.99
N LEU A 386 -159.75 127.12 41.81
CA LEU A 386 -160.22 128.51 41.86
C LEU A 386 -160.75 129.02 40.51
N TYR A 387 -160.24 128.51 39.39
CA TYR A 387 -160.69 128.95 38.05
C TYR A 387 -161.96 128.26 37.52
N ARG A 388 -162.48 127.24 38.23
CA ARG A 388 -163.74 126.56 37.87
C ARG A 388 -165.00 127.29 38.37
N LEU A 389 -164.85 128.47 38.98
CA LEU A 389 -165.95 129.35 39.44
C LEU A 389 -166.20 130.57 38.53
N LEU A 390 -165.46 130.72 37.43
CA LEU A 390 -165.65 131.83 36.49
C LEU A 390 -165.87 131.33 35.05
N GLU A 391 -166.75 130.34 34.92
CA GLU A 391 -167.67 130.29 33.79
C GLU A 391 -168.57 131.54 33.87
N HIS A 392 -168.21 132.64 33.21
CA HIS A 392 -169.10 133.60 32.55
C HIS A 392 -168.23 134.58 31.75
N PHE A 393 -168.52 134.71 30.45
CA PHE A 393 -167.95 135.61 29.42
C PHE A 393 -166.92 135.04 28.40
N SER A 394 -167.48 134.56 27.28
CA SER A 394 -167.18 134.99 25.88
C SER A 394 -165.81 134.60 25.24
N PRO A 395 -165.60 134.75 23.91
CA PRO A 395 -165.44 133.60 23.02
C PRO A 395 -164.16 133.61 22.14
N SER A 396 -163.99 132.50 21.39
CA SER A 396 -163.34 132.45 20.06
C SER A 396 -161.77 132.41 20.02
N PRO A 397 -161.14 132.11 18.85
CA PRO A 397 -160.00 131.17 18.67
C PRO A 397 -158.72 131.97 18.27
N PRO A 398 -157.82 131.61 17.32
CA PRO A 398 -157.14 130.37 16.86
C PRO A 398 -155.58 130.53 16.89
N SER A 399 -154.85 129.77 16.06
CA SER A 399 -153.61 130.15 15.33
C SER A 399 -152.23 129.91 16.01
N VAL A 400 -151.33 129.11 15.41
CA VAL A 400 -150.30 129.39 14.37
C VAL A 400 -148.94 129.78 14.98
N GLY A 401 -147.88 129.23 14.40
CA GLY A 401 -146.57 129.90 14.29
C GLY A 401 -145.42 129.02 14.78
N PHE A 402 -144.51 128.57 13.92
CA PHE A 402 -143.30 129.31 13.48
C PHE A 402 -142.42 129.70 14.68
N SER A 403 -141.09 129.58 14.70
CA SER A 403 -140.05 129.17 13.76
C SER A 403 -138.73 129.58 14.41
N GLY A 404 -137.63 129.05 13.87
CA GLY A 404 -136.33 129.72 13.92
C GLY A 404 -135.45 129.19 15.04
N HIS A 405 -134.28 128.66 14.75
CA HIS A 405 -133.06 129.28 14.19
C HIS A 405 -132.06 129.54 15.32
N ASP A 406 -130.81 129.60 14.89
CA ASP A 406 -129.61 130.03 15.63
C ASP A 406 -129.03 128.96 16.57
N ASP A 407 -127.73 128.76 16.71
CA ASP A 407 -126.54 129.28 16.02
C ASP A 407 -125.31 128.54 16.60
N LEU A 408 -124.19 128.60 15.87
CA LEU A 408 -122.80 128.76 16.37
C LEU A 408 -122.28 127.86 17.51
N LEU A 409 -121.47 126.83 17.19
CA LEU A 409 -119.99 126.88 17.03
C LEU A 409 -119.43 125.51 16.60
#